data_AF-A0A9X2EMN1-F1
#
_entry.id   AF-A0A9X2EMN1-F1
#
_cell.length_a   1.000
_cell.length_b   1.000
_cell.length_c   1.000
_cell.angle_alpha   90.00
_cell.angle_beta   90.00
_cell.angle_gamma   90.00
#
_symmetry.space_group_name_H-M   'P 1'
#
loop_
_entity.id
_entity.type
_entity.pdbx_description
1 polymer ?
#
loop_
_entity_poly.entity_id
_entity_poly.type
_entity_poly.pdbx_seq_one_letter_code
_entity_poly.pdbx_strand_id
1 'polypeptide(L)'
;MPGDATPSWIDLSCLFWGRIKLVAAIWLFYGLHRTYSFKDVAIIALNSSYRYSYCVEIVASIYVIYSGSTPRPGEISLAHRGVLFLDEMPEFPRNALEILREPLENGEVRISRARAQVTYPAHFQLVGAMNPCPCGYQGEPRCRCTPDQIDRYRSKLSGPLLDRIDMQVEVGSMNAVQLQDSAPGEPSECVRKRVCAARQLQIQRQGTTNSLLKGAELETHCALGEEEKHLLRQSVEKLGLSARSYHRVLKVARTLADLASLQRISSAQIAEALAYRNLDRRQAVIS
;
A
#
# COMPACT_ATOMS: atom_id res chain seq x y z
N MET A 1 15.85 0.42 34.95
CA MET A 1 16.13 -0.05 33.58
C MET A 1 14.81 -0.40 32.94
N PRO A 2 14.30 0.40 31.99
CA PRO A 2 13.03 0.09 31.34
C PRO A 2 13.28 -0.99 30.27
N GLY A 3 12.44 -2.02 30.30
CA GLY A 3 12.49 -3.15 29.37
C GLY A 3 12.06 -2.76 27.97
N ASP A 4 12.85 -3.21 26.99
CA ASP A 4 12.57 -3.10 25.56
C ASP A 4 11.34 -3.94 25.19
N ALA A 5 10.19 -3.27 25.07
CA ALA A 5 9.03 -3.81 24.40
C ALA A 5 9.26 -3.69 22.88
N THR A 6 9.83 -4.73 22.27
CA THR A 6 9.83 -4.87 20.81
C THR A 6 8.37 -4.98 20.32
N PRO A 7 7.90 -4.14 19.39
CA PRO A 7 6.58 -4.32 18.79
C PRO A 7 6.53 -5.68 18.11
N SER A 8 5.50 -6.47 18.40
CA SER A 8 5.19 -7.69 17.66
C SER A 8 4.76 -7.30 16.25
N TRP A 9 5.72 -7.25 15.32
CA TRP A 9 5.44 -7.08 13.90
C TRP A 9 4.54 -8.23 13.46
N ILE A 10 3.25 -7.96 13.28
CA ILE A 10 2.42 -8.84 12.46
C ILE A 10 3.08 -8.80 11.07
N ASP A 11 3.52 -9.98 10.62
CA ASP A 11 4.20 -10.13 9.34
C ASP A 11 3.39 -9.46 8.21
N LEU A 12 4.03 -8.46 7.58
CA LEU A 12 3.67 -7.74 6.35
C LEU A 12 2.82 -8.55 5.38
N SER A 13 3.21 -9.82 5.22
CA SER A 13 2.65 -10.79 4.30
C SER A 13 1.13 -10.94 4.40
N CYS A 14 0.52 -10.70 5.56
CA CYS A 14 -0.93 -10.79 5.79
C CYS A 14 -1.76 -9.65 5.19
N LEU A 15 -1.22 -8.44 5.08
CA LEU A 15 -2.01 -7.25 4.75
C LEU A 15 -2.20 -7.07 3.24
N PHE A 16 -1.42 -7.79 2.42
CA PHE A 16 -1.46 -7.72 0.96
C PHE A 16 -2.77 -8.22 0.34
N TRP A 17 -3.65 -8.90 1.08
CA TRP A 17 -4.77 -9.62 0.48
C TRP A 17 -6.16 -9.04 0.76
N GLY A 18 -6.25 -8.04 1.65
CA GLY A 18 -7.49 -7.32 1.99
C GLY A 18 -7.90 -6.23 0.98
N ARG A 19 -7.22 -6.13 -0.17
CA ARG A 19 -7.21 -4.95 -1.06
C ARG A 19 -6.78 -3.68 -0.33
N ILE A 20 -5.74 -3.78 0.49
CA ILE A 20 -5.09 -2.62 1.11
C ILE A 20 -4.04 -2.12 0.13
N LYS A 21 -4.10 -0.86 -0.26
CA LYS A 21 -3.10 -0.26 -1.16
C LYS A 21 -1.83 0.01 -0.38
N LEU A 22 -0.74 -0.58 -0.83
CA LEU A 22 0.56 -0.48 -0.18
C LEU A 22 1.50 0.31 -1.07
N VAL A 23 2.23 1.25 -0.48
CA VAL A 23 3.54 1.65 -1.00
C VAL A 23 4.56 1.10 -0.03
N ALA A 24 5.35 0.14 -0.48
CA ALA A 24 6.47 -0.39 0.26
C ALA A 24 7.72 0.28 -0.27
N ALA A 25 8.51 0.95 0.56
CA ALA A 25 9.84 1.38 0.15
C ALA A 25 10.73 0.12 0.06
N ILE A 26 10.72 -0.57 -1.08
CA ILE A 26 11.54 -1.76 -1.32
C ILE A 26 12.90 -1.32 -1.84
N TRP A 27 13.95 -1.79 -1.19
CA TRP A 27 15.34 -1.64 -1.62
C TRP A 27 15.70 -2.75 -2.60
N LEU A 28 15.98 -2.42 -3.86
CA LEU A 28 16.64 -3.33 -4.79
C LEU A 28 18.11 -2.94 -4.89
N PHE A 29 18.97 -3.73 -4.26
CA PHE A 29 20.41 -3.60 -4.36
C PHE A 29 20.89 -4.22 -5.68
N TYR A 30 21.15 -3.41 -6.70
CA TYR A 30 21.91 -3.86 -7.86
C TYR A 30 23.40 -3.84 -7.49
N GLY A 31 23.95 -5.00 -7.12
CA GLY A 31 25.39 -5.10 -6.85
C GLY A 31 25.86 -6.44 -6.32
N LEU A 32 25.76 -7.48 -7.15
CA LEU A 32 26.70 -8.62 -7.31
C LEU A 32 25.95 -9.79 -7.95
N HIS A 33 26.55 -10.38 -8.99
CA HIS A 33 26.03 -11.48 -9.80
C HIS A 33 25.31 -12.58 -8.99
N ARG A 34 23.99 -12.49 -8.89
CA ARG A 34 23.01 -13.58 -8.86
C ARG A 34 21.62 -12.95 -8.95
N THR A 35 20.88 -13.33 -9.98
CA THR A 35 19.46 -13.03 -10.16
C THR A 35 18.67 -13.61 -8.99
N TYR A 36 18.47 -12.84 -7.92
CA TYR A 36 17.51 -13.18 -6.87
C TYR A 36 16.13 -12.75 -7.36
N SER A 37 15.35 -13.76 -7.75
CA SER A 37 13.94 -13.65 -8.12
C SER A 37 13.15 -13.08 -6.95
N PHE A 38 12.17 -12.22 -7.26
CA PHE A 38 11.14 -11.60 -6.42
C PHE A 38 10.25 -12.60 -5.62
N LYS A 39 10.76 -13.80 -5.29
CA LYS A 39 10.05 -14.89 -4.60
C LYS A 39 9.88 -14.64 -3.10
N ASP A 40 10.67 -13.76 -2.50
CA ASP A 40 10.74 -13.61 -1.04
C ASP A 40 9.95 -12.40 -0.49
N VAL A 41 9.42 -11.54 -1.35
CA VAL A 41 8.29 -10.65 -1.02
C VAL A 41 7.05 -11.38 -1.51
N ALA A 42 6.31 -12.00 -0.59
CA ALA A 42 5.14 -12.83 -0.88
C ALA A 42 3.98 -12.02 -1.50
N ILE A 43 4.09 -11.62 -2.77
CA ILE A 43 2.95 -11.44 -3.68
C ILE A 43 2.61 -12.84 -4.20
N ILE A 44 2.02 -13.67 -3.34
CA ILE A 44 1.38 -14.89 -3.83
C ILE A 44 0.09 -14.41 -4.51
N ALA A 45 0.00 -14.52 -5.82
CA ALA A 45 -1.24 -14.29 -6.56
C ALA A 45 -1.81 -15.65 -6.98
N LEU A 46 -2.51 -16.38 -6.12
CA LEU A 46 -3.23 -17.63 -6.45
C LEU A 46 -4.35 -17.85 -5.41
N ASN A 47 -5.61 -18.23 -5.68
CA ASN A 47 -6.32 -18.66 -6.88
C ASN A 47 -7.85 -18.61 -6.55
N SER A 48 -8.71 -18.17 -7.46
CA SER A 48 -10.14 -18.53 -7.42
C SER A 48 -10.69 -18.58 -8.83
N SER A 49 -10.78 -19.79 -9.40
CA SER A 49 -11.65 -20.27 -10.50
C SER A 49 -11.91 -19.39 -11.73
N TYR A 50 -11.17 -18.30 -11.91
CA TYR A 50 -11.15 -17.45 -13.09
C TYR A 50 -9.68 -17.35 -13.47
N ARG A 51 -9.33 -17.64 -14.73
CA ARG A 51 -8.00 -17.43 -15.29
C ARG A 51 -7.55 -15.97 -15.06
N TYR A 52 -6.84 -15.68 -13.97
CA TYR A 52 -6.15 -14.40 -13.79
C TYR A 52 -4.76 -14.55 -14.40
N SER A 53 -4.66 -14.24 -15.69
CA SER A 53 -3.46 -14.45 -16.50
C SER A 53 -2.55 -13.23 -16.59
N TYR A 54 -2.68 -12.24 -15.69
CA TYR A 54 -1.98 -10.95 -15.86
C TYR A 54 -1.42 -10.44 -14.52
N CYS A 55 -0.26 -10.96 -14.11
CA CYS A 55 0.73 -10.10 -13.45
C CYS A 55 1.28 -9.22 -14.57
N VAL A 56 0.87 -7.96 -14.64
CA VAL A 56 1.48 -7.02 -15.59
C VAL A 56 2.75 -6.51 -14.91
N GLU A 57 3.89 -7.17 -15.16
CA GLU A 57 5.19 -6.54 -15.01
C GLU A 57 5.25 -5.39 -16.01
N ILE A 58 4.96 -4.17 -15.56
CA ILE A 58 5.06 -2.99 -16.41
C ILE A 58 6.44 -2.39 -16.21
N VAL A 59 7.37 -2.83 -17.05
CA VAL A 59 8.35 -1.90 -17.59
C VAL A 59 7.67 -1.26 -18.80
N ALA A 60 7.50 0.06 -18.75
CA ALA A 60 6.98 0.96 -19.78
C ALA A 60 5.50 1.37 -19.71
N SER A 61 5.33 2.68 -19.41
CA SER A 61 4.23 3.56 -19.79
C SER A 61 2.86 3.29 -19.15
N ILE A 62 2.48 4.12 -18.16
CA ILE A 62 1.11 4.24 -17.59
C ILE A 62 0.11 4.85 -18.61
N TYR A 63 0.43 4.82 -19.90
CA TYR A 63 -0.33 5.49 -20.94
C TYR A 63 -1.13 4.48 -21.75
N VAL A 64 -2.44 4.73 -21.79
CA VAL A 64 -3.38 4.21 -22.80
C VAL A 64 -2.67 3.92 -24.12
N ILE A 65 -2.63 2.65 -24.52
CA ILE A 65 -2.12 2.24 -25.83
C ILE A 65 -3.15 2.67 -26.89
N TYR A 66 -2.84 3.74 -27.62
CA TYR A 66 -3.66 4.19 -28.74
C TYR A 66 -3.32 3.39 -30.00
N SER A 67 -4.28 2.62 -30.53
CA SER A 67 -4.23 2.12 -31.91
C SER A 67 -5.46 2.64 -32.68
N GLY A 68 -5.33 3.77 -33.38
CA GLY A 68 -6.40 4.35 -34.19
C GLY A 68 -7.43 5.21 -33.43
N SER A 69 -8.68 5.21 -33.88
CA SER A 69 -9.75 6.14 -33.45
C SER A 69 -10.63 5.66 -32.28
N THR A 70 -10.51 4.40 -31.88
CA THR A 70 -11.24 3.81 -30.74
C THR A 70 -10.35 3.80 -29.49
N PRO A 71 -10.76 4.43 -28.38
CA PRO A 71 -9.97 4.37 -27.14
C PRO A 71 -9.93 2.94 -26.63
N ARG A 72 -8.73 2.38 -26.37
CA ARG A 72 -8.54 1.03 -25.81
C ARG A 72 -8.25 1.09 -24.30
N PRO A 73 -8.52 0.02 -23.54
CA PRO A 73 -8.13 -0.05 -22.14
C PRO A 73 -6.60 0.01 -22.02
N GLY A 74 -6.10 0.87 -21.14
CA GLY A 74 -4.69 0.90 -20.74
C GLY A 74 -4.39 -0.02 -19.56
N GLU A 75 -3.16 0.01 -19.10
CA GLU A 75 -2.58 -0.82 -18.04
C GLU A 75 -3.40 -0.78 -16.74
N ILE A 76 -3.87 0.42 -16.37
CA ILE A 76 -4.73 0.64 -15.20
C ILE A 76 -6.02 -0.19 -15.28
N SER A 77 -6.64 -0.25 -16.46
CA SER A 77 -7.86 -1.01 -16.70
C SER A 77 -7.58 -2.50 -16.88
N LEU A 78 -6.44 -2.86 -17.48
CA LEU A 78 -5.98 -4.24 -17.60
C LEU A 78 -5.68 -4.87 -16.23
N ALA A 79 -5.25 -4.07 -15.26
CA ALA A 79 -5.05 -4.49 -13.87
C ALA A 79 -6.37 -4.68 -13.08
N HIS A 80 -7.55 -4.51 -13.69
CA HIS A 80 -8.83 -4.69 -13.00
C HIS A 80 -8.94 -6.05 -12.31
N ARG A 81 -9.26 -6.04 -11.01
CA ARG A 81 -9.29 -7.19 -10.09
C ARG A 81 -7.94 -7.88 -9.84
N GLY A 82 -6.85 -7.29 -10.32
CA GLY A 82 -5.49 -7.73 -10.07
C GLY A 82 -4.68 -6.72 -9.25
N VAL A 83 -3.37 -6.78 -9.44
CA VAL A 83 -2.38 -5.91 -8.80
C VAL A 83 -1.73 -5.05 -9.89
N LEU A 84 -1.66 -3.73 -9.65
CA LEU A 84 -0.83 -2.81 -10.41
C LEU A 84 0.44 -2.57 -9.60
N PHE A 85 1.57 -3.07 -10.09
CA PHE A 85 2.87 -2.88 -9.46
C PHE A 85 3.64 -1.76 -10.16
N LEU A 86 4.15 -0.81 -9.38
CA LEU A 86 4.99 0.29 -9.88
C LEU A 86 6.33 0.23 -9.18
N ASP A 87 7.34 -0.36 -9.83
CA ASP A 87 8.71 -0.30 -9.35
C ASP A 87 9.29 1.09 -9.56
N GLU A 88 10.10 1.59 -8.64
CA GLU A 88 10.67 2.93 -8.70
C GLU A 88 9.61 4.02 -8.98
N MET A 89 8.49 3.99 -8.25
CA MET A 89 7.32 4.85 -8.46
C MET A 89 7.64 6.35 -8.68
N PRO A 90 8.60 6.99 -7.99
CA PRO A 90 8.97 8.39 -8.25
C PRO A 90 9.65 8.63 -9.60
N GLU A 91 10.14 7.60 -10.30
CA GLU A 91 10.73 7.76 -11.64
C GLU A 91 9.66 7.91 -12.73
N PHE A 92 8.39 7.60 -12.42
CA PHE A 92 7.30 7.87 -13.34
C PHE A 92 7.01 9.37 -13.45
N PRO A 93 6.59 9.84 -14.65
CA PRO A 93 6.15 11.21 -14.85
C PRO A 93 5.04 11.59 -13.87
N ARG A 94 5.12 12.78 -13.27
CA ARG A 94 4.15 13.24 -12.25
C ARG A 94 2.72 13.20 -12.75
N ASN A 95 2.46 13.58 -14.00
CA ASN A 95 1.14 13.53 -14.61
C ASN A 95 0.57 12.10 -14.69
N ALA A 96 1.42 11.09 -14.93
CA ALA A 96 1.01 9.69 -14.96
C ALA A 96 0.58 9.21 -13.56
N LEU A 97 1.31 9.61 -12.51
CA LEU A 97 0.96 9.30 -11.13
C LEU A 97 -0.33 10.01 -10.68
N GLU A 98 -0.54 11.25 -11.09
CA GLU A 98 -1.77 11.99 -10.76
C GLU A 98 -3.02 11.34 -11.36
N ILE A 99 -2.93 10.71 -12.54
CA ILE A 99 -4.04 9.99 -13.17
C ILE A 99 -4.54 8.83 -12.29
N LEU A 100 -3.68 8.21 -11.47
CA LEU A 100 -4.07 7.10 -10.59
C LEU A 100 -5.08 7.51 -9.52
N ARG A 101 -5.20 8.80 -9.19
CA ARG A 101 -6.07 9.27 -8.10
C ARG A 101 -7.53 8.90 -8.29
N GLU A 102 -8.07 9.07 -9.50
CA GLU A 102 -9.47 8.74 -9.80
C GLU A 102 -9.74 7.23 -9.76
N PRO A 103 -8.96 6.37 -10.45
CA PRO A 103 -9.12 4.92 -10.38
C PRO A 103 -8.93 4.36 -8.97
N LEU A 104 -8.04 4.93 -8.17
CA LEU A 104 -7.87 4.56 -6.78
C LEU A 104 -9.13 4.88 -5.94
N GLU A 105 -9.86 5.94 -6.24
CA GLU A 105 -11.06 6.31 -5.48
C GLU A 105 -12.30 5.53 -5.95
N ASN A 106 -12.51 5.52 -7.26
CA ASN A 106 -13.77 5.12 -7.88
C ASN A 106 -13.70 3.71 -8.48
N GLY A 107 -12.50 3.20 -8.76
CA GLY A 107 -12.32 1.91 -9.42
C GLY A 107 -12.68 1.93 -10.90
N GLU A 108 -12.67 3.10 -11.54
CA GLU A 108 -12.99 3.29 -12.95
C GLU A 108 -12.05 4.34 -13.56
N VAL A 109 -11.84 4.26 -14.88
CA VAL A 109 -11.15 5.26 -15.70
C VAL A 109 -12.13 5.79 -16.73
N ARG A 110 -12.32 7.12 -16.76
CA ARG A 110 -13.18 7.78 -17.75
C ARG A 110 -12.34 8.46 -18.81
N ILE A 111 -12.54 8.08 -20.06
CA ILE A 111 -11.86 8.66 -21.22
C ILE A 111 -12.87 9.48 -22.00
N SER A 112 -12.69 10.80 -22.04
CA SER A 112 -13.50 11.72 -22.84
C SER A 112 -12.68 12.32 -23.98
N ARG A 113 -13.15 12.16 -25.22
CA ARG A 113 -12.57 12.72 -26.45
C ARG A 113 -13.68 13.21 -27.37
N ALA A 114 -13.34 14.08 -28.32
CA ALA A 114 -14.28 14.82 -29.17
C ALA A 114 -15.37 13.99 -29.89
N ARG A 115 -15.21 12.67 -30.03
CA ARG A 115 -16.16 11.78 -30.71
C ARG A 115 -16.71 10.64 -29.84
N ALA A 116 -16.24 10.47 -28.61
CA ALA A 116 -16.68 9.40 -27.73
C ALA A 116 -16.31 9.63 -26.26
N GLN A 117 -17.18 9.18 -25.36
CA GLN A 117 -16.91 9.02 -23.95
C GLN A 117 -17.00 7.52 -23.61
N VAL A 118 -15.93 6.96 -23.07
CA VAL A 118 -15.85 5.54 -22.69
C VAL A 118 -15.36 5.43 -21.26
N THR A 119 -15.99 4.54 -20.49
CA THR A 119 -15.60 4.22 -19.11
C THR A 119 -15.09 2.79 -19.05
N TYR A 120 -13.90 2.60 -18.47
CA TYR A 120 -13.30 1.29 -18.25
C TYR A 120 -13.21 0.96 -16.76
N PRO A 121 -13.48 -0.29 -16.35
CA PRO A 121 -13.29 -0.70 -14.96
C PRO A 121 -11.81 -0.75 -14.58
N ALA A 122 -11.50 -0.43 -13.33
CA ALA A 122 -10.14 -0.29 -12.80
C ALA A 122 -10.06 -0.55 -11.28
N HIS A 123 -10.83 -1.51 -10.75
CA HIS A 123 -10.66 -1.98 -9.37
C HIS A 123 -9.39 -2.84 -9.17
N PHE A 124 -8.21 -2.23 -9.07
CA PHE A 124 -6.93 -2.90 -8.81
C PHE A 124 -6.41 -2.61 -7.39
N GLN A 125 -5.47 -3.43 -6.92
CA GLN A 125 -4.63 -3.12 -5.78
C GLN A 125 -3.34 -2.48 -6.27
N LEU A 126 -3.01 -1.29 -5.75
CA LEU A 126 -1.74 -0.64 -6.05
C LEU A 126 -0.67 -1.14 -5.09
N VAL A 127 0.46 -1.56 -5.66
CA VAL A 127 1.70 -1.81 -4.92
C VAL A 127 2.79 -0.95 -5.55
N GLY A 128 3.26 0.06 -4.83
CA GLY A 128 4.36 0.92 -5.28
C GLY A 128 5.65 0.61 -4.53
N ALA A 129 6.77 0.59 -5.24
CA ALA A 129 8.11 0.55 -4.67
C ALA A 129 8.85 1.86 -4.90
N MET A 130 9.67 2.29 -3.93
CA MET A 130 10.54 3.45 -4.11
C MET A 130 11.78 3.38 -3.23
N ASN A 131 12.89 3.90 -3.76
CA ASN A 131 14.08 4.17 -2.97
C ASN A 131 13.82 5.32 -1.97
N PRO A 132 14.56 5.42 -0.85
CA PRO A 132 14.37 6.50 0.13
C PRO A 132 14.88 7.87 -0.38
N CYS A 133 15.86 7.86 -1.28
CA CYS A 133 16.42 9.01 -2.00
C CYS A 133 16.86 8.61 -3.42
N PRO A 134 17.23 9.56 -4.30
CA PRO A 134 17.67 9.25 -5.67
C PRO A 134 18.85 8.28 -5.76
N CYS A 135 19.79 8.32 -4.82
CA CYS A 135 20.95 7.41 -4.80
C CYS A 135 20.69 6.10 -4.05
N GLY A 136 19.49 5.89 -3.50
CA GLY A 136 19.15 4.71 -2.72
C GLY A 136 19.65 4.72 -1.27
N TYR A 137 20.81 5.32 -0.97
CA TYR A 137 21.52 5.09 0.29
C TYR A 137 21.20 6.04 1.46
N GLN A 138 19.97 6.58 1.56
CA GLN A 138 19.65 7.56 2.60
C GLN A 138 19.93 7.03 4.01
N GLY A 139 20.67 7.81 4.81
CA GLY A 139 21.07 7.43 6.17
C GLY A 139 22.39 6.68 6.25
N GLU A 140 23.02 6.37 5.11
CA GLU A 140 24.32 5.70 5.05
C GLU A 140 25.46 6.65 4.61
N PRO A 141 26.73 6.39 5.01
CA PRO A 141 27.88 7.24 4.66
C PRO A 141 28.12 7.43 3.16
N ARG A 142 27.67 6.48 2.34
CA ARG A 142 27.78 6.52 0.87
C ARG A 142 26.69 7.37 0.20
N CYS A 143 25.70 7.84 0.95
CA CYS A 143 24.72 8.80 0.44
C CYS A 143 25.40 10.11 0.08
N ARG A 144 25.13 10.60 -1.13
CA ARG A 144 25.60 11.92 -1.59
C ARG A 144 24.47 12.91 -1.84
N CYS A 145 23.23 12.53 -1.53
CA CYS A 145 22.06 13.37 -1.76
C CYS A 145 21.97 14.48 -0.70
N THR A 146 21.76 15.71 -1.15
CA THR A 146 21.43 16.82 -0.26
C THR A 146 19.98 16.71 0.24
N PRO A 147 19.61 17.33 1.38
CA PRO A 147 18.22 17.40 1.84
C PRO A 147 17.26 17.86 0.75
N ASP A 148 17.59 18.94 0.02
CA ASP A 148 16.77 19.44 -1.09
C ASP A 148 16.58 18.44 -2.25
N GLN A 149 17.56 17.56 -2.50
CA GLN A 149 17.43 16.51 -3.51
C GLN A 149 16.50 15.40 -3.03
N ILE A 150 16.58 15.04 -1.75
CA ILE A 150 15.70 14.05 -1.13
C ILE A 150 14.25 14.56 -1.13
N ASP A 151 14.03 15.80 -0.74
CA ASP A 151 12.69 16.39 -0.69
C ASP A 151 12.11 16.58 -2.09
N ARG A 152 12.90 17.00 -3.08
CA ARG A 152 12.47 17.04 -4.49
C ARG A 152 12.10 15.66 -5.03
N TYR A 153 12.85 14.63 -4.69
CA TYR A 153 12.54 13.26 -5.11
C TYR A 153 11.27 12.73 -4.46
N ARG A 154 11.07 12.96 -3.17
CA ARG A 154 9.85 12.54 -2.44
C ARG A 154 8.62 13.33 -2.88
N SER A 155 8.77 14.62 -3.17
CA SER A 155 7.68 15.50 -3.64
C SER A 155 7.21 15.20 -5.06
N LYS A 156 7.89 14.32 -5.81
CA LYS A 156 7.33 13.73 -7.03
C LYS A 156 6.01 12.98 -6.75
N LEU A 157 5.83 12.47 -5.53
CA LEU A 157 4.58 11.93 -5.03
C LEU A 157 3.79 13.03 -4.34
N SER A 158 2.60 13.34 -4.85
CA SER A 158 1.78 14.39 -4.26
C SER A 158 1.07 13.93 -2.98
N GLY A 159 0.86 14.86 -2.04
CA GLY A 159 0.03 14.60 -0.84
C GLY A 159 -1.34 14.00 -1.18
N PRO A 160 -2.11 14.54 -2.16
CA PRO A 160 -3.36 13.95 -2.61
C PRO A 160 -3.27 12.50 -3.13
N LEU A 161 -2.14 12.09 -3.69
CA LEU A 161 -1.90 10.70 -4.07
C LEU A 161 -1.57 9.83 -2.83
N LEU A 162 -0.71 10.32 -1.94
CA LEU A 162 -0.34 9.66 -0.68
C LEU A 162 -1.54 9.43 0.25
N ASP A 163 -2.48 10.38 0.30
CA ASP A 163 -3.76 10.24 1.02
C ASP A 163 -4.60 9.02 0.55
N ARG A 164 -4.34 8.51 -0.67
CA ARG A 164 -5.06 7.38 -1.28
C ARG A 164 -4.35 6.04 -1.13
N ILE A 165 -3.13 6.06 -0.60
CA ILE A 165 -2.35 4.88 -0.24
C ILE A 165 -2.71 4.54 1.18
N ASP A 166 -3.10 3.29 1.46
CA ASP A 166 -3.57 2.90 2.78
C ASP A 166 -2.39 2.69 3.75
N MET A 167 -1.33 2.04 3.26
CA MET A 167 -0.12 1.70 4.02
C MET A 167 1.15 2.22 3.33
N GLN A 168 2.08 2.70 4.14
CA GLN A 168 3.41 3.16 3.78
C GLN A 168 4.41 2.44 4.70
N VAL A 169 5.15 1.49 4.14
CA VAL A 169 6.08 0.66 4.91
C VAL A 169 7.50 1.03 4.53
N GLU A 170 8.30 1.42 5.52
CA GLU A 170 9.73 1.65 5.35
C GLU A 170 10.47 0.35 5.63
N VAL A 171 11.19 -0.16 4.64
CA VAL A 171 12.05 -1.33 4.79
C VAL A 171 13.47 -0.82 5.01
N GLY A 172 14.06 -1.15 6.16
CA GLY A 172 15.44 -0.81 6.46
C GLY A 172 16.42 -1.63 5.60
N SER A 173 17.64 -1.11 5.40
CA SER A 173 18.70 -1.91 4.77
C SER A 173 19.16 -3.02 5.71
N MET A 174 19.20 -4.25 5.20
CA MET A 174 19.80 -5.39 5.90
C MET A 174 21.27 -5.50 5.52
N ASN A 175 22.12 -5.80 6.50
CA ASN A 175 23.54 -6.08 6.22
C ASN A 175 23.71 -7.50 5.65
N ALA A 176 24.85 -7.77 5.01
CA ALA A 176 25.12 -9.05 4.35
C ALA A 176 25.07 -10.26 5.31
N VAL A 177 25.39 -10.06 6.58
CA VAL A 177 25.36 -11.11 7.62
C VAL A 177 23.92 -11.44 7.98
N GLN A 178 23.07 -10.43 8.18
CA GLN A 178 21.64 -10.60 8.43
C GLN A 178 20.95 -11.32 7.27
N LEU A 179 21.34 -11.06 6.03
CA LEU A 179 20.80 -11.76 4.85
C LEU A 179 21.21 -13.25 4.81
N GLN A 180 22.38 -13.61 5.31
CA GLN A 180 22.88 -14.99 5.33
C GLN A 180 22.33 -15.79 6.51
N ASP A 181 22.16 -15.16 7.67
CA ASP A 181 21.72 -15.80 8.91
C ASP A 181 20.20 -15.67 9.16
N SER A 182 19.45 -15.11 8.21
CA SER A 182 18.00 -14.99 8.32
C SER A 182 17.35 -16.37 8.34
N ALA A 183 16.67 -16.68 9.46
CA ALA A 183 15.77 -17.83 9.50
C ALA A 183 14.74 -17.70 8.36
N PRO A 184 14.33 -18.83 7.74
CA PRO A 184 13.28 -18.79 6.73
C PRO A 184 12.04 -18.13 7.32
N GLY A 185 11.51 -17.14 6.59
CA GLY A 185 10.28 -16.44 6.98
C GLY A 185 9.08 -17.38 7.06
N GLU A 186 7.96 -16.85 7.55
CA GLU A 186 6.72 -17.63 7.64
C GLU A 186 6.31 -18.14 6.25
N PRO A 187 5.97 -19.43 6.10
CA PRO A 187 5.56 -19.95 4.81
C PRO A 187 4.27 -19.28 4.35
N SER A 188 4.32 -18.81 3.11
CA SER A 188 3.22 -18.42 2.23
C SER A 188 1.85 -19.09 2.49
N GLU A 189 1.83 -20.40 2.74
CA GLU A 189 0.60 -21.14 3.04
C GLU A 189 -0.05 -20.74 4.37
N CYS A 190 0.74 -20.55 5.43
CA CYS A 190 0.25 -20.14 6.74
C CYS A 190 -0.36 -18.74 6.68
N VAL A 191 0.33 -17.81 6.00
CA VAL A 191 -0.16 -16.46 5.74
C VAL A 191 -1.50 -16.50 5.00
N ARG A 192 -1.60 -17.29 3.93
CA ARG A 192 -2.83 -17.45 3.16
C ARG A 192 -4.00 -17.92 4.03
N LYS A 193 -3.77 -18.88 4.93
CA LYS A 193 -4.82 -19.38 5.86
C LYS A 193 -5.36 -18.25 6.75
N ARG A 194 -4.49 -17.44 7.36
CA ARG A 194 -4.88 -16.29 8.20
C ARG A 194 -5.69 -15.27 7.40
N VAL A 195 -5.21 -14.93 6.21
CA VAL A 195 -5.87 -14.02 5.28
C VAL A 195 -7.27 -14.50 4.89
N CYS A 196 -7.40 -15.76 4.49
CA CYS A 196 -8.68 -16.33 4.08
C CYS A 196 -9.68 -16.32 5.23
N ALA A 197 -9.24 -16.66 6.45
CA ALA A 197 -10.06 -16.59 7.65
C ALA A 197 -10.56 -15.15 7.93
N ALA A 198 -9.65 -14.17 7.93
CA ALA A 198 -10.01 -12.77 8.12
C ALA A 198 -10.98 -12.27 7.05
N ARG A 199 -10.77 -12.65 5.78
CA ARG A 199 -11.68 -12.30 4.68
C ARG A 199 -13.06 -12.94 4.87
N GLN A 200 -13.13 -14.19 5.31
CA GLN A 200 -14.39 -14.86 5.58
C GLN A 200 -15.17 -14.15 6.69
N LEU A 201 -14.49 -13.71 7.77
CA LEU A 201 -15.11 -12.89 8.82
C LEU A 201 -15.69 -11.58 8.26
N GLN A 202 -14.97 -10.90 7.37
CA GLN A 202 -15.47 -9.68 6.72
C GLN A 202 -16.72 -9.96 5.89
N ILE A 203 -16.69 -10.99 5.04
CA ILE A 203 -17.85 -11.35 4.20
C ILE A 203 -19.05 -11.75 5.06
N GLN A 204 -18.85 -12.53 6.14
CA GLN A 204 -19.93 -12.91 7.05
C GLN A 204 -20.51 -11.71 7.80
N ARG A 205 -19.66 -10.76 8.22
CA ARG A 205 -20.08 -9.58 8.98
C ARG A 205 -20.81 -8.54 8.12
N GLN A 206 -20.33 -8.27 6.91
CA GLN A 206 -20.74 -7.09 6.13
C GLN A 206 -20.86 -7.34 4.62
N GLY A 207 -20.74 -8.59 4.15
CA GLY A 207 -20.89 -8.96 2.73
C GLY A 207 -19.74 -8.52 1.81
N THR A 208 -18.79 -7.73 2.30
CA THR A 208 -17.69 -7.16 1.50
C THR A 208 -16.40 -7.01 2.31
N THR A 209 -15.28 -6.72 1.64
CA THR A 209 -13.99 -6.50 2.32
C THR A 209 -13.91 -5.12 2.98
N ASN A 210 -13.10 -4.99 4.04
CA ASN A 210 -12.96 -3.73 4.80
C ASN A 210 -12.51 -2.54 3.93
N SER A 211 -11.70 -2.80 2.90
CA SER A 211 -11.25 -1.81 1.92
C SER A 211 -12.39 -1.11 1.17
N LEU A 212 -13.52 -1.80 0.98
CA LEU A 212 -14.67 -1.31 0.22
C LEU A 212 -15.69 -0.54 1.06
N LEU A 213 -15.58 -0.56 2.40
CA LEU A 213 -16.50 0.13 3.30
C LEU A 213 -16.53 1.64 3.04
N LYS A 214 -17.71 2.25 3.05
CA LYS A 214 -17.88 3.70 2.88
C LYS A 214 -18.96 4.27 3.83
N GLY A 215 -18.80 5.53 4.21
CA GLY A 215 -19.80 6.28 4.99
C GLY A 215 -20.25 5.53 6.24
N ALA A 216 -21.57 5.32 6.37
CA ALA A 216 -22.20 4.66 7.52
C ALA A 216 -21.70 3.22 7.78
N GLU A 217 -21.27 2.48 6.74
CA GLU A 217 -20.73 1.13 6.93
C GLU A 217 -19.41 1.17 7.72
N LEU A 218 -18.60 2.21 7.51
CA LEU A 218 -17.34 2.40 8.23
C LEU A 218 -17.60 2.73 9.70
N GLU A 219 -18.58 3.59 9.98
CA GLU A 219 -19.01 3.90 11.35
C GLU A 219 -19.55 2.67 12.08
N THR A 220 -20.28 1.82 11.37
CA THR A 220 -20.91 0.60 11.92
C THR A 220 -19.86 -0.49 12.21
N HIS A 221 -19.03 -0.82 11.21
CA HIS A 221 -18.14 -1.97 11.32
C HIS A 221 -16.78 -1.65 11.95
N CYS A 222 -16.35 -0.38 11.90
CA CYS A 222 -15.14 0.11 12.55
C CYS A 222 -15.44 0.92 13.81
N ALA A 223 -16.57 0.65 14.49
CA ALA A 223 -16.93 1.29 15.74
C ALA A 223 -15.81 1.14 16.79
N LEU A 224 -15.45 2.25 17.40
CA LEU A 224 -14.38 2.36 18.39
C LEU A 224 -14.95 2.59 19.80
N GLY A 225 -14.25 2.10 20.83
CA GLY A 225 -14.49 2.50 22.22
C GLY A 225 -13.96 3.91 22.49
N GLU A 226 -14.22 4.43 23.69
CA GLU A 226 -13.82 5.79 24.05
C GLU A 226 -12.30 5.96 24.13
N GLU A 227 -11.58 4.95 24.62
CA GLU A 227 -10.12 4.94 24.64
C GLU A 227 -9.54 4.99 23.23
N GLU A 228 -10.03 4.14 22.33
CA GLU A 228 -9.61 4.09 20.94
C GLU A 228 -9.90 5.39 20.18
N LYS A 229 -11.08 5.98 20.41
CA LYS A 229 -11.44 7.29 19.83
C LYS A 229 -10.48 8.38 20.31
N HIS A 230 -10.15 8.39 21.60
CA HIS A 230 -9.23 9.36 22.17
C HIS A 230 -7.83 9.22 21.58
N LEU A 231 -7.27 8.01 21.53
CA LEU A 231 -5.97 7.71 20.92
C LEU A 231 -5.91 8.17 19.46
N LEU A 232 -6.95 7.83 18.68
CA LEU A 232 -6.99 8.16 17.27
C LEU A 232 -7.12 9.68 17.06
N ARG A 233 -7.92 10.39 17.86
CA ARG A 233 -8.07 11.85 17.80
C ARG A 233 -6.74 12.56 18.08
N GLN A 234 -6.08 12.21 19.18
CA GLN A 234 -4.76 12.77 19.53
C GLN A 234 -3.73 12.52 18.43
N SER A 235 -3.75 11.33 17.83
CA SER A 235 -2.83 10.98 16.75
C SER A 235 -3.11 11.75 15.46
N VAL A 236 -4.38 11.97 15.11
CA VAL A 236 -4.78 12.78 13.94
C VAL A 236 -4.31 14.22 14.10
N GLU A 237 -4.51 14.82 15.27
CA GLU A 237 -4.06 16.19 15.56
C GLU A 237 -2.54 16.31 15.50
N LYS A 238 -1.83 15.39 16.14
CA LYS A 238 -0.35 15.40 16.19
C LYS A 238 0.30 15.17 14.82
N LEU A 239 -0.32 14.34 13.98
CA LEU A 239 0.23 13.95 12.68
C LEU A 239 -0.35 14.76 11.51
N GLY A 240 -1.29 15.67 11.76
CA GLY A 240 -1.94 16.47 10.70
C GLY A 240 -2.69 15.62 9.68
N LEU A 241 -3.28 14.49 10.09
CA LEU A 241 -3.91 13.57 9.14
C LEU A 241 -5.17 14.17 8.51
N SER A 242 -5.31 14.01 7.19
CA SER A 242 -6.55 14.34 6.47
C SER A 242 -7.70 13.41 6.90
N ALA A 243 -8.95 13.85 6.72
CA ALA A 243 -10.12 13.01 6.97
C ALA A 243 -10.11 11.70 6.16
N ARG A 244 -9.48 11.70 4.98
CA ARG A 244 -9.29 10.47 4.17
C ARG A 244 -8.31 9.53 4.83
N SER A 245 -7.18 10.05 5.29
CA SER A 245 -6.16 9.27 6.00
C SER A 245 -6.71 8.67 7.30
N TYR A 246 -7.55 9.41 8.03
CA TYR A 246 -8.31 8.90 9.18
C TYR A 246 -9.15 7.66 8.83
N HIS A 247 -9.97 7.73 7.78
CA HIS A 247 -10.75 6.57 7.34
C HIS A 247 -9.88 5.41 6.86
N ARG A 248 -8.72 5.67 6.25
CA ARG A 248 -7.79 4.59 5.85
C ARG A 248 -7.20 3.89 7.06
N VAL A 249 -6.78 4.63 8.09
CA VAL A 249 -6.31 4.06 9.36
C VAL A 249 -7.37 3.14 9.97
N LEU A 250 -8.64 3.57 9.99
CA LEU A 250 -9.74 2.73 10.49
C LEU A 250 -9.90 1.42 9.70
N LYS A 251 -9.82 1.46 8.37
CA LYS A 251 -9.92 0.26 7.52
C LYS A 251 -8.75 -0.71 7.75
N VAL A 252 -7.55 -0.18 7.92
CA VAL A 252 -6.36 -0.98 8.24
C VAL A 252 -6.50 -1.59 9.64
N ALA A 253 -6.85 -0.80 10.65
CA ALA A 253 -7.06 -1.26 12.02
C ALA A 253 -8.15 -2.35 12.11
N ARG A 254 -9.26 -2.21 11.37
CA ARG A 254 -10.30 -3.26 11.25
C ARG A 254 -9.73 -4.54 10.65
N THR A 255 -8.91 -4.43 9.62
CA THR A 255 -8.31 -5.60 8.96
C THR A 255 -7.31 -6.30 9.86
N LEU A 256 -6.50 -5.55 10.62
CA LEU A 256 -5.61 -6.11 11.62
C LEU A 256 -6.38 -6.81 12.74
N ALA A 257 -7.48 -6.22 13.23
CA ALA A 257 -8.38 -6.86 14.19
C ALA A 257 -8.94 -8.18 13.63
N ASP A 258 -9.38 -8.21 12.37
CA ASP A 258 -9.89 -9.43 11.73
C ASP A 258 -8.79 -10.50 11.56
N LEU A 259 -7.55 -10.10 11.24
CA LEU A 259 -6.39 -11.01 11.18
C LEU A 259 -6.07 -11.62 12.56
N ALA A 260 -6.26 -10.84 13.63
CA ALA A 260 -6.14 -11.30 15.01
C ALA A 260 -7.42 -12.00 15.54
N SER A 261 -8.43 -12.20 14.70
CA SER A 261 -9.74 -12.78 15.08
C SER A 261 -10.45 -12.03 16.22
N LEU A 262 -10.24 -10.71 16.32
CA LEU A 262 -10.86 -9.84 17.31
C LEU A 262 -12.20 -9.30 16.80
N GLN A 263 -13.22 -9.32 17.67
CA GLN A 263 -14.54 -8.77 17.33
C GLN A 263 -14.50 -7.24 17.18
N ARG A 264 -13.74 -6.57 18.04
CA ARG A 264 -13.61 -5.10 18.08
C ARG A 264 -12.18 -4.67 17.80
N ILE A 265 -12.04 -3.46 17.28
CA ILE A 265 -10.74 -2.80 17.12
C ILE A 265 -10.26 -2.36 18.50
N SER A 266 -9.04 -2.72 18.86
CA SER A 266 -8.39 -2.27 20.11
C SER A 266 -7.37 -1.15 19.85
N SER A 267 -6.95 -0.47 20.91
CA SER A 267 -5.87 0.53 20.88
C SER A 267 -4.60 0.01 20.19
N ALA A 268 -4.26 -1.28 20.36
CA ALA A 268 -3.10 -1.90 19.71
C ALA A 268 -3.21 -1.87 18.17
N GLN A 269 -4.37 -2.20 17.62
CA GLN A 269 -4.58 -2.23 16.16
C GLN A 269 -4.62 -0.83 15.56
N ILE A 270 -5.07 0.17 16.31
CA ILE A 270 -4.98 1.57 15.91
C ILE A 270 -3.54 2.04 15.89
N ALA A 271 -2.78 1.75 16.95
CA ALA A 271 -1.37 2.12 17.04
C ALA A 271 -0.55 1.51 15.89
N GLU A 272 -0.79 0.25 15.56
CA GLU A 272 -0.13 -0.44 14.44
C GLU A 272 -0.55 0.16 13.09
N ALA A 273 -1.85 0.39 12.86
CA ALA A 273 -2.31 1.04 11.63
C ALA A 273 -1.72 2.45 11.43
N LEU A 274 -1.55 3.21 12.52
CA LEU A 274 -0.89 4.52 12.51
C LEU A 274 0.63 4.43 12.29
N ALA A 275 1.27 3.31 12.65
CA ALA A 275 2.69 3.07 12.41
C ALA A 275 2.96 2.85 10.91
N TYR A 276 1.99 2.34 10.15
CA TYR A 276 2.08 2.22 8.69
C TYR A 276 1.82 3.54 7.93
N ARG A 277 1.81 4.70 8.59
CA ARG A 277 1.61 6.04 7.96
C ARG A 277 2.86 6.93 8.04
N ASN A 278 4.04 6.34 7.89
CA ASN A 278 5.31 7.00 8.21
C ASN A 278 5.67 8.22 7.34
N LEU A 279 5.29 8.29 6.06
CA LEU A 279 5.61 9.45 5.21
C LEU A 279 4.77 10.67 5.56
N ASP A 280 3.52 10.46 6.01
CA ASP A 280 2.65 11.54 6.48
C ASP A 280 3.27 12.23 7.71
N ARG A 281 3.85 11.45 8.63
CA ARG A 281 4.52 11.98 9.83
C ARG A 281 5.68 12.93 9.48
N ARG A 282 6.38 12.68 8.38
CA ARG A 282 7.55 13.47 7.98
C ARG A 282 7.15 14.78 7.29
N GLN A 283 6.02 14.83 6.59
CA GLN A 283 5.51 16.07 6.00
C GLN A 283 5.04 17.05 7.08
N ALA A 284 4.36 16.56 8.13
CA ALA A 284 3.89 17.38 9.25
C ALA A 284 5.00 18.03 10.10
N VAL A 285 6.25 17.54 9.99
CA VAL A 285 7.42 18.13 10.69
C VAL A 285 8.04 19.27 9.88
N ILE A 286 7.74 19.37 8.58
CA ILE A 286 8.32 20.35 7.66
C ILE A 286 7.36 21.53 7.39
N SER A 287 6.06 21.36 7.67
CA SER A 287 5.02 22.39 7.61
C SER A 287 4.79 23.07 8.95
#